data_AF-A0A939ZQH7-F1
#
_entry.id   AF-A0A939ZQH7-F1
#
_cell.length_a   1.000
_cell.length_b   1.000
_cell.length_c   1.000
_cell.angle_alpha   90.00
_cell.angle_beta   90.00
_cell.angle_gamma   90.00
#
_symmetry.space_group_name_H-M   'P 1'
#
loop_
_entity.id
_entity.type
_entity.pdbx_description
1 polymer ?
#
loop_
_entity_poly.entity_id
_entity_poly.type
_entity_poly.pdbx_seq_one_letter_code
_entity_poly.pdbx_strand_id
1 'polypeptide(L)'
;MNFGFSYVGLAYLIMLMVPNLIWTKKKPVDYDKYVKNESKVLLFFERAGEILVTTAAVVFADFNLQAWNLWELWLCASFILMIFYELYWIRYFRSPRTLKDQYSCFCGVPLAGASLPVAAFLLLGFYGKNPIMITAVVILGIGHIGIHVAHSAEARQQDGQDVPEPAPSGLTRFLYLFVQFTWGLGQTIIGFFFFLIHIARPHRIYRCAIETQWKNPYAGLSLGPFIFVPNNEGDYLTGARVHEYGHTVQSLIMGPFYAIVGVISVGWGSILYPILKGTKKYKDLPYTKCFIEYWASWIGEKATGEKAVW
;
A
#
# COMPACT_ATOMS: atom_id res chain seq x y z
N MET A 1 -15.37 14.35 -24.02
CA MET A 1 -15.96 14.87 -22.77
C MET A 1 -17.18 15.67 -23.15
N ASN A 2 -18.36 15.13 -22.88
CA ASN A 2 -19.63 15.74 -23.22
C ASN A 2 -20.32 16.17 -21.93
N PHE A 3 -20.56 17.47 -21.80
CA PHE A 3 -21.37 18.01 -20.72
C PHE A 3 -22.83 17.60 -20.91
N GLY A 4 -23.41 17.01 -19.87
CA GLY A 4 -24.78 16.53 -19.88
C GLY A 4 -25.07 15.67 -18.65
N PHE A 5 -26.34 15.43 -18.38
CA PHE A 5 -26.74 14.71 -17.18
C PHE A 5 -26.39 13.22 -17.25
N SER A 6 -25.70 12.71 -16.24
CA SER A 6 -25.48 11.27 -16.08
C SER A 6 -26.47 10.63 -15.12
N TYR A 7 -27.35 9.77 -15.65
CA TYR A 7 -28.23 8.96 -14.81
C TYR A 7 -27.48 7.80 -14.15
N VAL A 8 -26.45 7.25 -14.80
CA VAL A 8 -25.59 6.20 -14.22
C VAL A 8 -24.79 6.75 -13.05
N GLY A 9 -24.17 7.93 -13.21
CA GLY A 9 -23.47 8.60 -12.14
C GLY A 9 -24.38 8.96 -10.97
N LEU A 10 -25.60 9.44 -11.23
CA LEU A 10 -26.60 9.65 -10.18
C LEU A 10 -26.93 8.35 -9.44
N ALA A 11 -27.15 7.23 -10.15
CA ALA A 11 -27.43 5.95 -9.53
C ALA A 11 -26.29 5.50 -8.60
N TYR A 12 -25.04 5.68 -9.02
CA TYR A 12 -23.86 5.38 -8.20
C TYR A 12 -23.80 6.25 -6.93
N LEU A 13 -24.14 7.54 -7.05
CA LEU A 13 -24.21 8.43 -5.89
C LEU A 13 -25.32 8.00 -4.91
N ILE A 14 -26.47 7.57 -5.41
CA ILE A 14 -27.55 7.04 -4.56
C ILE A 14 -27.08 5.78 -3.83
N MET A 15 -26.44 4.84 -4.54
CA MET A 15 -25.83 3.64 -3.94
C MET A 15 -24.79 4.01 -2.87
N LEU A 16 -23.96 5.04 -3.08
CA LEU A 16 -23.06 5.50 -2.04
C LEU A 16 -23.76 6.15 -0.84
N MET A 17 -24.74 7.02 -1.09
CA MET A 17 -25.34 7.84 -0.05
C MET A 17 -26.27 7.04 0.85
N VAL A 18 -27.04 6.08 0.31
CA VAL A 18 -28.06 5.36 1.10
C VAL A 18 -27.46 4.59 2.29
N PRO A 19 -26.44 3.72 2.11
CA PRO A 19 -25.80 3.03 3.22
C PRO A 19 -25.11 3.99 4.19
N ASN A 20 -24.44 5.03 3.66
CA ASN A 20 -23.77 6.03 4.49
C ASN A 20 -24.76 6.81 5.36
N LEU A 21 -25.95 7.15 4.84
CA LEU A 21 -27.03 7.78 5.62
C LEU A 21 -27.54 6.83 6.70
N ILE A 22 -27.74 5.55 6.40
CA ILE A 22 -28.14 4.55 7.40
C ILE A 22 -27.06 4.41 8.49
N TRP A 23 -25.78 4.45 8.10
CA TRP A 23 -24.64 4.38 9.00
C TRP A 23 -24.59 5.54 9.99
N THR A 24 -24.97 6.77 9.61
CA THR A 24 -25.01 7.90 10.56
C THR A 24 -25.87 7.64 11.80
N LYS A 25 -26.91 6.81 11.68
CA LYS A 25 -27.80 6.40 12.77
C LYS A 25 -27.34 5.14 13.51
N LYS A 26 -26.39 4.39 12.93
CA LYS A 26 -25.93 3.07 13.41
C LYS A 26 -24.41 3.02 13.51
N LYS A 27 -23.79 4.12 13.96
CA LYS A 27 -22.34 4.23 14.13
C LYS A 27 -21.81 3.18 15.12
N PRO A 28 -20.55 2.75 14.95
CA PRO A 28 -19.90 1.88 15.92
C PRO A 28 -19.69 2.59 17.26
N VAL A 29 -19.70 1.83 18.35
CA VAL A 29 -19.45 2.34 19.71
C VAL A 29 -18.02 2.91 19.78
N ASP A 30 -17.85 4.07 20.43
CA ASP A 30 -16.57 4.81 20.58
C ASP A 30 -15.97 5.49 19.33
N TYR A 31 -16.72 5.59 18.21
CA TYR A 31 -16.23 6.24 16.98
C TYR A 31 -15.69 7.67 17.17
N ASP A 32 -16.33 8.48 18.03
CA ASP A 32 -16.00 9.90 18.21
C ASP A 32 -14.63 10.15 18.88
N LYS A 33 -13.99 9.11 19.43
CA LYS A 33 -12.63 9.21 19.99
C LYS A 33 -11.54 9.26 18.91
N TYR A 34 -11.78 8.64 17.74
CA TYR A 34 -10.79 8.50 16.66
C TYR A 34 -10.77 9.70 15.70
N VAL A 35 -11.87 10.46 15.62
CA VAL A 35 -12.00 11.66 14.75
C VAL A 35 -11.05 12.81 15.19
N LYS A 36 -10.53 12.80 16.42
CA LYS A 36 -9.73 13.91 16.96
C LYS A 36 -8.30 14.00 16.40
N ASN A 37 -7.78 12.93 15.79
CA ASN A 37 -6.40 12.85 15.31
C ASN A 37 -6.27 12.83 13.77
N GLU A 38 -7.27 13.34 13.05
CA GLU A 38 -7.23 13.36 11.59
C GLU A 38 -6.18 14.34 11.04
N SER A 39 -5.38 13.89 10.08
CA SER A 39 -4.47 14.75 9.34
C SER A 39 -5.28 15.75 8.51
N LYS A 40 -5.12 17.04 8.79
CA LYS A 40 -5.81 18.14 8.09
C LYS A 40 -5.57 18.12 6.58
N VAL A 41 -4.40 17.63 6.14
CA VAL A 41 -4.05 17.51 4.72
C VAL A 41 -4.85 16.39 4.05
N LEU A 42 -4.96 15.22 4.69
CA LEU A 42 -5.76 14.12 4.15
C LEU A 42 -7.25 14.45 4.13
N LEU A 43 -7.73 15.14 5.16
CA LEU A 43 -9.10 15.64 5.22
C LEU A 43 -9.38 16.62 4.08
N PHE A 44 -8.44 17.52 3.77
CA PHE A 44 -8.59 18.42 2.63
C PHE A 44 -8.71 17.63 1.31
N PHE A 45 -7.85 16.64 1.09
CA PHE A 45 -7.92 15.78 -0.10
C PHE A 45 -9.22 15.00 -0.19
N GLU A 46 -9.72 14.46 0.93
CA GLU A 46 -11.01 13.78 0.98
C GLU A 46 -12.14 14.73 0.60
N ARG A 47 -12.26 15.90 1.25
CA ARG A 47 -13.35 16.85 0.99
C ARG A 47 -13.30 17.42 -0.42
N ALA A 48 -12.11 17.77 -0.90
CA ALA A 48 -11.93 18.23 -2.28
C ALA A 48 -12.31 17.12 -3.27
N GLY A 49 -11.85 15.89 -3.02
CA GLY A 49 -12.19 14.71 -3.82
C GLY A 49 -13.68 14.41 -3.83
N GLU A 50 -14.37 14.47 -2.69
CA GLU A 50 -15.81 14.24 -2.58
C GLU A 50 -16.59 15.22 -3.44
N ILE A 51 -16.27 16.52 -3.35
CA ILE A 51 -16.93 17.56 -4.15
C ILE A 51 -16.67 17.34 -5.64
N LEU A 52 -15.42 17.05 -6.02
CA LEU A 52 -15.04 16.86 -7.42
C LEU A 52 -15.69 15.61 -8.01
N VAL A 53 -15.66 14.47 -7.32
CA VAL A 53 -16.24 13.20 -7.79
C VAL A 53 -17.75 13.29 -7.88
N THR A 54 -18.43 13.84 -6.87
CA THR A 54 -19.89 13.99 -6.88
C THR A 54 -20.35 14.92 -8.00
N THR A 55 -19.65 16.03 -8.21
CA THR A 55 -19.96 16.96 -9.30
C THR A 55 -19.69 16.32 -10.67
N ALA A 56 -18.51 15.73 -10.85
CA ALA A 56 -18.14 15.09 -12.11
C ALA A 56 -19.08 13.93 -12.46
N ALA A 57 -19.53 13.15 -11.47
CA ALA A 57 -20.39 12.00 -11.69
C ALA A 57 -21.71 12.38 -12.37
N VAL A 58 -22.25 13.57 -12.10
CA VAL A 58 -23.54 14.00 -12.63
C VAL A 58 -23.41 14.85 -13.90
N VAL A 59 -22.32 15.62 -14.03
CA VAL A 59 -22.15 16.65 -15.08
C VAL A 59 -21.71 16.10 -16.44
N PHE A 60 -21.17 14.88 -16.50
CA PHE A 60 -20.70 14.29 -17.76
C PHE A 60 -21.61 13.16 -18.23
N ALA A 61 -22.25 13.36 -19.40
CA ALA A 61 -23.10 12.34 -20.02
C ALA A 61 -22.31 11.12 -20.54
N ASP A 62 -20.98 11.22 -20.59
CA ASP A 62 -20.08 10.17 -21.06
C ASP A 62 -20.19 8.86 -20.25
N PHE A 63 -20.74 8.91 -19.04
CA PHE A 63 -20.96 7.73 -18.18
C PHE A 63 -22.29 7.00 -18.44
N ASN A 64 -23.17 7.56 -19.28
CA ASN A 64 -24.42 6.90 -19.64
C ASN A 64 -24.15 5.70 -20.56
N LEU A 65 -25.08 4.75 -20.58
CA LEU A 65 -24.97 3.57 -21.42
C LEU A 65 -24.81 3.98 -22.89
N GLN A 66 -23.80 3.41 -23.54
CA GLN A 66 -23.49 3.62 -24.94
C GLN A 66 -23.92 2.39 -25.75
N ALA A 67 -23.64 2.41 -27.06
CA ALA A 67 -23.86 1.23 -27.89
C ALA A 67 -22.81 0.15 -27.55
N TRP A 68 -23.27 -1.10 -27.53
CA TRP A 68 -22.49 -2.26 -27.10
C TRP A 68 -21.10 -2.34 -27.74
N ASN A 69 -20.08 -2.42 -26.89
CA ASN A 69 -18.68 -2.66 -27.26
C ASN A 69 -17.94 -3.34 -26.10
N LEU A 70 -16.79 -3.98 -26.36
CA LEU A 70 -15.89 -4.55 -25.36
C LEU A 70 -15.44 -3.52 -24.30
N TRP A 71 -15.47 -2.23 -24.61
CA TRP A 71 -15.17 -1.16 -23.65
C TRP A 71 -16.20 -1.06 -22.51
N GLU A 72 -17.44 -1.53 -22.71
CA GLU A 72 -18.47 -1.54 -21.67
C GLU A 72 -18.17 -2.53 -20.54
N LEU A 73 -17.22 -3.45 -20.72
CA LEU A 73 -16.74 -4.32 -19.65
C LEU A 73 -16.21 -3.52 -18.45
N TRP A 74 -15.66 -2.32 -18.68
CA TRP A 74 -15.26 -1.41 -17.61
C TRP A 74 -16.43 -0.97 -16.74
N LEU A 75 -17.57 -0.64 -17.37
CA LEU A 75 -18.79 -0.27 -16.65
C LEU A 75 -19.37 -1.48 -15.90
N CYS A 76 -19.36 -2.66 -16.52
CA CYS A 76 -19.80 -3.90 -15.87
C CYS A 76 -18.96 -4.22 -14.63
N ALA A 77 -17.62 -4.16 -14.74
CA ALA A 77 -16.71 -4.35 -13.62
C ALA A 77 -16.93 -3.32 -12.51
N SER A 78 -17.11 -2.04 -12.88
CA SER A 78 -17.46 -0.95 -11.95
C SER A 78 -18.75 -1.25 -11.18
N PHE A 79 -19.77 -1.76 -11.86
CA PHE A 79 -21.06 -2.08 -11.25
C PHE A 79 -20.96 -3.27 -10.29
N ILE A 80 -20.16 -4.29 -10.62
CA ILE A 80 -19.88 -5.42 -9.73
C ILE A 80 -19.22 -4.95 -8.43
N LEU A 81 -18.28 -4.00 -8.51
CA LEU A 81 -17.65 -3.41 -7.32
C LEU A 81 -18.65 -2.66 -6.45
N MET A 82 -19.58 -1.92 -7.05
CA MET A 82 -20.66 -1.26 -6.31
C MET A 82 -21.60 -2.27 -5.63
N ILE A 83 -21.91 -3.40 -6.28
CA ILE A 83 -22.69 -4.49 -5.64
C ILE A 83 -21.92 -5.05 -4.43
N PHE A 84 -20.62 -5.29 -4.56
CA PHE A 84 -19.81 -5.77 -3.44
C PHE A 84 -19.76 -4.77 -2.29
N TYR A 85 -19.74 -3.47 -2.58
CA TYR A 85 -19.85 -2.41 -1.59
C TYR A 85 -21.19 -2.47 -0.84
N GLU A 86 -22.32 -2.66 -1.54
CA GLU A 86 -23.63 -2.84 -0.90
C GLU A 86 -23.69 -4.11 -0.04
N LEU A 87 -23.17 -5.23 -0.55
CA LEU A 87 -23.11 -6.49 0.21
C LEU A 87 -22.25 -6.36 1.47
N TYR A 88 -21.15 -5.61 1.37
CA TYR A 88 -20.32 -5.26 2.52
C TYR A 88 -21.14 -4.50 3.58
N TRP A 89 -21.93 -3.51 3.18
CA TRP A 89 -22.80 -2.77 4.10
C TRP A 89 -23.88 -3.63 4.73
N ILE A 90 -24.51 -4.54 3.99
CA ILE A 90 -25.49 -5.50 4.54
C ILE A 90 -24.82 -6.35 5.62
N ARG A 91 -23.61 -6.85 5.36
CA ARG A 91 -22.84 -7.61 6.36
C ARG A 91 -22.52 -6.76 7.58
N TYR A 92 -22.08 -5.52 7.38
CA TYR A 92 -21.80 -4.58 8.47
C TYR A 92 -23.04 -4.33 9.33
N PHE A 93 -24.20 -4.03 8.74
CA PHE A 93 -25.43 -3.74 9.51
C PHE A 93 -26.01 -4.95 10.23
N ARG A 94 -25.68 -6.18 9.80
CA ARG A 94 -26.02 -7.43 10.49
C ARG A 94 -25.02 -7.82 11.58
N SER A 95 -23.83 -7.20 11.59
CA SER A 95 -22.79 -7.48 12.57
C SER A 95 -23.09 -6.82 13.94
N PRO A 96 -22.31 -7.13 14.98
CA PRO A 96 -22.35 -6.42 16.25
C PRO A 96 -21.94 -4.93 16.14
N ARG A 97 -21.54 -4.47 14.95
CA ARG A 97 -21.18 -3.07 14.64
C ARG A 97 -19.97 -2.59 15.45
N THR A 98 -18.95 -3.44 15.53
CA THR A 98 -17.66 -3.07 16.12
C THR A 98 -16.81 -2.27 15.13
N LEU A 99 -15.77 -1.58 15.61
CA LEU A 99 -14.78 -0.92 14.74
C LEU A 99 -14.06 -1.92 13.83
N LYS A 100 -13.84 -3.15 14.31
CA LYS A 100 -13.26 -4.23 13.51
C LYS A 100 -14.17 -4.61 12.34
N ASP A 101 -15.49 -4.60 12.54
CA ASP A 101 -16.45 -4.83 11.46
C ASP A 101 -16.41 -3.68 10.44
N GLN A 102 -16.29 -2.43 10.89
CA GLN A 102 -16.18 -1.24 10.03
C GLN A 102 -14.91 -1.27 9.16
N TYR A 103 -13.79 -1.79 9.66
CA TYR A 103 -12.53 -1.84 8.91
C TYR A 103 -12.18 -3.22 8.36
N SER A 104 -13.14 -4.15 8.40
CA SER A 104 -12.94 -5.52 7.93
C SER A 104 -12.79 -5.60 6.40
N CYS A 105 -12.00 -6.58 5.96
CA CYS A 105 -11.87 -6.89 4.54
C CYS A 105 -13.15 -7.55 4.00
N PHE A 106 -13.41 -7.41 2.71
CA PHE A 106 -14.49 -8.11 2.02
C PHE A 106 -13.97 -8.68 0.70
N CYS A 107 -14.15 -9.98 0.49
CA CYS A 107 -13.64 -10.69 -0.70
C CYS A 107 -12.15 -10.41 -0.99
N GLY A 108 -11.31 -10.35 0.06
CA GLY A 108 -9.87 -10.07 -0.06
C GLY A 108 -9.50 -8.60 -0.25
N VAL A 109 -10.47 -7.70 -0.42
CA VAL A 109 -10.22 -6.25 -0.52
C VAL A 109 -10.10 -5.64 0.88
N PRO A 110 -8.96 -5.03 1.24
CA PRO A 110 -8.79 -4.37 2.53
C PRO A 110 -9.61 -3.06 2.60
N LEU A 111 -10.10 -2.73 3.80
CA LEU A 111 -10.89 -1.51 4.05
C LEU A 111 -12.05 -1.37 3.05
N ALA A 112 -12.81 -2.46 2.86
CA ALA A 112 -13.75 -2.61 1.76
C ALA A 112 -14.76 -1.45 1.65
N GLY A 113 -15.18 -0.86 2.77
CA GLY A 113 -16.06 0.30 2.78
C GLY A 113 -15.49 1.56 2.11
N ALA A 114 -14.18 1.76 2.13
CA ALA A 114 -13.51 2.92 1.53
C ALA A 114 -12.90 2.62 0.16
N SER A 115 -12.36 1.41 -0.03
CA SER A 115 -11.63 1.04 -1.24
C SER A 115 -12.53 0.62 -2.41
N LEU A 116 -13.67 -0.05 -2.15
CA LEU A 116 -14.59 -0.48 -3.20
C LEU A 116 -15.22 0.70 -3.96
N PRO A 117 -15.73 1.76 -3.29
CA PRO A 117 -16.22 2.96 -3.98
C PRO A 117 -15.17 3.64 -4.85
N VAL A 118 -13.97 3.85 -4.31
CA VAL A 118 -12.89 4.53 -5.03
C VAL A 118 -12.50 3.73 -6.27
N ALA A 119 -12.38 2.41 -6.15
CA ALA A 119 -12.11 1.54 -7.30
C ALA A 119 -13.25 1.58 -8.32
N ALA A 120 -14.52 1.54 -7.89
CA ALA A 120 -15.67 1.63 -8.79
C ALA A 120 -15.69 2.94 -9.59
N PHE A 121 -15.53 4.09 -8.93
CA PHE A 121 -15.50 5.39 -9.61
C PHE A 121 -14.27 5.56 -10.51
N LEU A 122 -13.15 4.92 -10.20
CA LEU A 122 -11.97 4.90 -11.08
C LEU A 122 -12.28 4.14 -12.39
N LEU A 123 -12.90 2.96 -12.28
CA LEU A 123 -13.35 2.19 -13.44
C LEU A 123 -14.41 2.95 -14.25
N LEU A 124 -15.32 3.67 -13.58
CA LEU A 124 -16.29 4.56 -14.23
C LEU A 124 -15.59 5.69 -15.00
N GLY A 125 -14.52 6.26 -14.46
CA GLY A 125 -13.67 7.24 -15.12
C GLY A 125 -13.02 6.70 -16.40
N PHE A 126 -12.50 5.47 -16.37
CA PHE A 126 -11.96 4.79 -17.55
C PHE A 126 -13.05 4.49 -18.59
N TYR A 127 -14.21 4.01 -18.14
CA TYR A 127 -15.36 3.78 -19.02
C TYR A 127 -15.75 5.04 -19.78
N GLY A 128 -15.98 6.15 -19.07
CA GLY A 128 -16.34 7.44 -19.68
C GLY A 128 -15.19 8.17 -20.37
N LYS A 129 -13.98 7.57 -20.39
CA LYS A 129 -12.73 8.18 -20.92
C LYS A 129 -12.53 9.61 -20.40
N ASN A 130 -12.85 9.82 -19.13
CA ASN A 130 -12.94 11.15 -18.54
C ASN A 130 -11.76 11.39 -17.57
N PRO A 131 -10.72 12.15 -17.99
CA PRO A 131 -9.55 12.40 -17.16
C PRO A 131 -9.86 13.23 -15.90
N ILE A 132 -10.92 14.04 -15.92
CA ILE A 132 -11.34 14.82 -14.74
C ILE A 132 -11.86 13.88 -13.65
N MET A 133 -12.71 12.91 -14.01
CA MET A 133 -13.19 11.90 -13.06
C MET A 133 -12.02 11.08 -12.49
N ILE A 134 -11.11 10.61 -13.35
CA ILE A 134 -9.94 9.83 -12.90
C ILE A 134 -9.11 10.63 -11.90
N THR A 135 -8.81 11.89 -12.21
CA THR A 135 -8.03 12.76 -11.33
C THR A 135 -8.75 13.04 -10.01
N ALA A 136 -10.06 13.31 -10.06
CA ALA A 136 -10.88 13.54 -8.87
C ALA A 136 -10.92 12.31 -7.96
N VAL A 137 -11.03 11.11 -8.54
CA VAL A 137 -11.04 9.85 -7.79
C VAL A 137 -9.67 9.55 -7.17
N VAL A 138 -8.56 9.87 -7.85
CA VAL A 138 -7.22 9.74 -7.26
C VAL A 138 -7.06 10.67 -6.06
N ILE A 139 -7.50 11.93 -6.18
CA ILE A 139 -7.51 12.91 -5.08
C ILE A 139 -8.33 12.39 -3.90
N LEU A 140 -9.55 11.92 -4.16
CA LEU A 140 -10.43 11.32 -3.15
C LEU A 140 -9.78 10.09 -2.51
N GLY A 141 -9.21 9.19 -3.31
CA GLY A 141 -8.58 7.95 -2.85
C GLY A 141 -7.41 8.20 -1.90
N ILE A 142 -6.56 9.19 -2.18
CA ILE A 142 -5.44 9.57 -1.31
C ILE A 142 -5.96 10.03 0.06
N GLY A 143 -6.98 10.89 0.08
CA GLY A 143 -7.58 11.39 1.31
C GLY A 143 -8.36 10.31 2.07
N HIS A 144 -9.42 9.80 1.44
CA HIS A 144 -10.40 8.90 2.05
C HIS A 144 -9.78 7.58 2.52
N ILE A 145 -9.02 6.87 1.65
CA ILE A 145 -8.37 5.62 2.05
C ILE A 145 -7.28 5.89 3.09
N GLY A 146 -6.54 7.01 2.95
CA GLY A 146 -5.51 7.42 3.91
C GLY A 146 -6.04 7.58 5.34
N ILE A 147 -7.18 8.27 5.50
CA ILE A 147 -7.87 8.45 6.79
C ILE A 147 -8.35 7.10 7.34
N HIS A 148 -9.00 6.28 6.51
CA HIS A 148 -9.51 4.97 6.92
C HIS A 148 -8.39 3.99 7.33
N VAL A 149 -7.21 4.06 6.71
CA VAL A 149 -6.02 3.31 7.14
C VAL A 149 -5.55 3.76 8.53
N ALA A 150 -5.49 5.07 8.77
CA ALA A 150 -5.07 5.61 10.06
C ALA A 150 -6.01 5.15 11.20
N HIS A 151 -7.33 5.29 11.00
CA HIS A 151 -8.32 4.83 11.99
C HIS A 151 -8.29 3.32 12.21
N SER A 152 -8.06 2.52 11.16
CA SER A 152 -7.90 1.07 11.28
C SER A 152 -6.66 0.67 12.09
N ALA A 153 -5.56 1.43 11.95
CA ALA A 153 -4.35 1.21 12.73
C ALA A 153 -4.55 1.56 14.22
N GLU A 154 -5.19 2.70 14.52
CA GLU A 154 -5.50 3.11 15.90
C GLU A 154 -6.46 2.13 16.59
N ALA A 155 -7.48 1.64 15.87
CA ALA A 155 -8.42 0.65 16.38
C ALA A 155 -7.75 -0.69 16.71
N ARG A 156 -6.70 -1.08 15.97
CA ARG A 156 -5.95 -2.33 16.23
C ARG A 156 -4.99 -2.21 17.42
N GLN A 157 -4.46 -1.02 17.70
CA GLN A 157 -3.54 -0.79 18.82
C GLN A 157 -4.21 -0.91 20.20
N GLN A 158 -5.52 -0.67 20.30
CA GLN A 158 -6.26 -0.76 21.56
C GLN A 158 -6.77 -2.16 21.91
N ASP A 159 -6.87 -3.08 20.93
CA ASP A 159 -7.40 -4.46 21.11
C ASP A 159 -6.35 -5.44 21.67
N GLY A 160 -5.22 -4.96 22.20
CA GLY A 160 -4.21 -5.78 22.89
C GLY A 160 -3.56 -6.87 22.05
N GLN A 161 -3.76 -6.89 20.72
CA GLN A 161 -2.98 -7.72 19.81
C GLN A 161 -1.58 -7.11 19.70
N ASP A 162 -0.55 -7.92 20.02
CA ASP A 162 0.88 -7.57 19.89
C ASP A 162 1.10 -6.58 18.74
N VAL A 163 1.31 -5.32 19.09
CA VAL A 163 1.50 -4.23 18.14
C VAL A 163 2.91 -4.39 17.58
N PRO A 164 3.11 -4.82 16.32
CA PRO A 164 4.38 -4.56 15.67
C PRO A 164 4.48 -3.04 15.52
N GLU A 165 5.69 -2.52 15.64
CA GLU A 165 6.09 -1.11 15.53
C GLU A 165 5.13 -0.16 14.78
N PRO A 166 5.04 1.12 15.20
CA PRO A 166 4.09 2.08 14.65
C PRO A 166 4.06 2.03 13.12
N ALA A 167 2.93 1.54 12.59
CA ALA A 167 2.73 1.41 11.17
C ALA A 167 2.88 2.80 10.53
N PRO A 168 3.60 2.91 9.40
CA PRO A 168 3.74 4.18 8.71
C PRO A 168 2.35 4.73 8.37
N SER A 169 2.18 6.05 8.49
CA SER A 169 0.91 6.72 8.19
C SER A 169 0.40 6.28 6.80
N GLY A 170 -0.92 6.19 6.61
CA GLY A 170 -1.51 5.74 5.34
C GLY A 170 -0.95 6.50 4.12
N LEU A 171 -0.66 7.80 4.30
CA LEU A 171 0.01 8.64 3.31
C LEU A 171 1.45 8.19 3.03
N THR A 172 2.25 7.93 4.06
CA THR A 172 3.63 7.45 3.90
C THR A 172 3.67 6.13 3.13
N ARG A 173 2.76 5.20 3.44
CA ARG A 173 2.66 3.92 2.73
C ARG A 173 2.18 4.10 1.29
N PHE A 174 1.21 4.99 1.05
CA PHE A 174 0.76 5.30 -0.31
C PHE A 174 1.88 5.91 -1.15
N LEU A 175 2.56 6.95 -0.66
CA LEU A 175 3.67 7.60 -1.35
C LEU A 175 4.80 6.61 -1.62
N TYR A 176 5.14 5.79 -0.64
CA TYR A 176 6.11 4.71 -0.79
C TYR A 176 5.76 3.77 -1.95
N LEU A 177 4.53 3.24 -1.97
CA LEU A 177 4.09 2.33 -3.04
C LEU A 177 4.03 3.06 -4.38
N PHE A 178 3.51 4.29 -4.40
CA PHE A 178 3.44 5.09 -5.62
C PHE A 178 4.82 5.27 -6.26
N VAL A 179 5.84 5.62 -5.47
CA VAL A 179 7.23 5.73 -5.96
C VAL A 179 7.76 4.37 -6.42
N GLN A 180 7.53 3.29 -5.67
CA GLN A 180 7.98 1.94 -6.07
C GLN A 180 7.34 1.43 -7.36
N PHE A 181 6.08 1.79 -7.63
CA PHE A 181 5.33 1.39 -8.82
C PHE A 181 5.45 2.37 -10.00
N THR A 182 6.19 3.46 -9.84
CA THR A 182 6.48 4.43 -10.93
C THR A 182 7.98 4.52 -11.19
N TRP A 183 8.73 5.02 -10.21
CA TRP A 183 10.19 5.22 -10.26
C TRP A 183 10.97 3.91 -10.07
N GLY A 184 10.50 3.02 -9.19
CA GLY A 184 11.12 1.72 -8.90
C GLY A 184 10.60 0.55 -9.73
N LEU A 185 9.81 0.78 -10.79
CA LEU A 185 8.96 -0.26 -11.38
C LEU A 185 9.71 -1.54 -11.79
N GLY A 186 10.89 -1.42 -12.42
CA GLY A 186 11.65 -2.57 -12.92
C GLY A 186 12.04 -3.56 -11.81
N GLN A 187 12.63 -3.07 -10.73
CA GLN A 187 12.98 -3.91 -9.58
C GLN A 187 11.75 -4.41 -8.82
N THR A 188 10.67 -3.63 -8.76
CA THR A 188 9.41 -4.04 -8.12
C THR A 188 8.78 -5.23 -8.83
N ILE A 189 8.83 -5.26 -10.16
CA ILE A 189 8.38 -6.42 -10.96
C ILE A 189 9.23 -7.66 -10.65
N ILE A 190 10.56 -7.53 -10.62
CA ILE A 190 11.47 -8.64 -10.32
C ILE A 190 11.20 -9.15 -8.89
N GLY A 191 11.10 -8.24 -7.91
CA GLY A 191 10.79 -8.56 -6.53
C GLY A 191 9.44 -9.25 -6.37
N PHE A 192 8.43 -8.85 -7.15
CA PHE A 192 7.11 -9.47 -7.14
C PHE A 192 7.15 -10.92 -7.64
N PHE A 193 7.83 -11.20 -8.76
CA PHE A 193 8.03 -12.58 -9.21
C PHE A 193 8.79 -13.41 -8.19
N PHE A 194 9.83 -12.83 -7.57
CA PHE A 194 10.61 -13.50 -6.54
C PHE A 194 9.78 -13.78 -5.28
N PHE A 195 8.88 -12.86 -4.91
CA PHE A 195 7.90 -13.02 -3.85
C PHE A 195 6.90 -14.14 -4.16
N LEU A 196 6.40 -14.24 -5.39
CA LEU A 196 5.49 -15.33 -5.80
C LEU A 196 6.13 -16.72 -5.65
N ILE A 197 7.42 -16.86 -5.98
CA ILE A 197 8.17 -18.10 -5.78
C ILE A 197 8.21 -18.49 -4.29
N HIS A 198 8.20 -17.49 -3.39
CA HIS A 198 8.30 -17.66 -1.95
C HIS A 198 6.96 -17.43 -1.22
N ILE A 199 5.82 -17.46 -1.90
CA ILE A 199 4.51 -17.09 -1.32
C ILE A 199 4.03 -18.03 -0.19
N ALA A 200 4.55 -19.25 -0.13
CA ALA A 200 4.25 -20.21 0.93
C ALA A 200 5.07 -19.99 2.21
N ARG A 201 5.89 -18.94 2.27
CA ARG A 201 6.79 -18.64 3.38
C ARG A 201 6.15 -17.65 4.37
N PRO A 202 6.69 -17.53 5.60
CA PRO A 202 6.19 -16.52 6.52
C PRO A 202 6.49 -15.13 5.97
N HIS A 203 5.43 -14.32 5.88
CA HIS A 203 5.50 -12.94 5.45
C HIS A 203 5.08 -12.01 6.59
N ARG A 204 5.79 -10.88 6.72
CA ARG A 204 5.47 -9.83 7.68
C ARG A 204 5.54 -8.49 6.99
N ILE A 205 4.79 -7.51 7.48
CA ILE A 205 4.94 -6.13 7.03
C ILE A 205 5.97 -5.49 7.95
N TYR A 206 7.07 -5.00 7.39
CA TYR A 206 8.07 -4.24 8.10
C TYR A 206 8.10 -2.82 7.55
N ARG A 207 7.67 -1.85 8.36
CA ARG A 207 7.41 -0.47 7.94
C ARG A 207 6.47 -0.44 6.72
N CYS A 208 6.99 -0.06 5.54
CA CYS A 208 6.26 -0.03 4.28
C CYS A 208 6.51 -1.25 3.37
N ALA A 209 7.48 -2.11 3.72
CA ALA A 209 7.94 -3.22 2.90
C ALA A 209 7.35 -4.56 3.35
N ILE A 210 7.35 -5.53 2.44
CA ILE A 210 6.93 -6.92 2.70
C ILE A 210 8.18 -7.74 2.97
N GLU A 211 8.38 -8.12 4.22
CA GLU A 211 9.41 -9.05 4.65
C GLU A 211 8.97 -10.48 4.37
N THR A 212 9.87 -11.27 3.79
CA THR A 212 9.70 -12.70 3.52
C THR A 212 10.88 -13.46 4.08
N GLN A 213 10.63 -14.42 4.96
CA GLN A 213 11.68 -15.26 5.53
C GLN A 213 11.98 -16.45 4.62
N TRP A 214 13.24 -16.62 4.21
CA TRP A 214 13.67 -17.70 3.32
C TRP A 214 14.72 -18.62 3.95
N LYS A 215 14.98 -19.76 3.29
CA LYS A 215 15.88 -20.81 3.81
C LYS A 215 17.36 -20.46 3.78
N ASN A 216 17.78 -19.39 3.08
CA ASN A 216 19.19 -19.07 2.97
C ASN A 216 19.65 -18.32 4.24
N PRO A 217 20.48 -18.93 5.11
CA PRO A 217 20.80 -18.37 6.43
C PRO A 217 21.83 -17.22 6.38
N TYR A 218 22.48 -16.99 5.23
CA TYR A 218 23.58 -16.03 5.08
C TYR A 218 23.34 -14.97 4.01
N ALA A 219 22.15 -14.94 3.42
CA ALA A 219 21.81 -13.98 2.38
C ALA A 219 20.53 -13.24 2.77
N GLY A 220 20.60 -11.92 2.70
CA GLY A 220 19.43 -11.06 2.56
C GLY A 220 19.36 -10.55 1.12
N LEU A 221 18.17 -10.15 0.70
CA LEU A 221 17.97 -9.54 -0.61
C LEU A 221 16.82 -8.55 -0.53
N SER A 222 17.02 -7.35 -1.08
CA SER A 222 15.98 -6.33 -1.19
C SER A 222 15.71 -5.98 -2.65
N LEU A 223 14.45 -6.09 -3.06
CA LEU A 223 13.97 -5.83 -4.41
C LEU A 223 12.70 -4.96 -4.36
N GLY A 224 12.86 -3.65 -4.59
CA GLY A 224 11.75 -2.70 -4.48
C GLY A 224 11.08 -2.78 -3.10
N PRO A 225 9.77 -3.07 -3.01
CA PRO A 225 9.08 -3.19 -1.73
C PRO A 225 9.20 -4.55 -1.05
N PHE A 226 9.94 -5.49 -1.61
CA PHE A 226 10.08 -6.85 -1.09
C PHE A 226 11.45 -7.05 -0.46
N ILE A 227 11.44 -7.45 0.81
CA ILE A 227 12.64 -7.74 1.60
C ILE A 227 12.67 -9.23 1.89
N PHE A 228 13.78 -9.87 1.60
CA PHE A 228 14.02 -11.28 1.88
C PHE A 228 15.11 -11.38 2.93
N VAL A 229 14.79 -11.99 4.07
CA VAL A 229 15.70 -12.11 5.21
C VAL A 229 15.90 -13.58 5.59
N PRO A 230 17.09 -13.94 6.12
CA PRO A 230 17.36 -15.28 6.61
C PRO A 230 16.37 -15.66 7.73
N ASN A 231 15.95 -16.93 7.76
CA ASN A 231 15.12 -17.47 8.83
C ASN A 231 15.96 -17.78 10.10
N ASN A 232 16.56 -16.75 10.68
CA ASN A 232 17.30 -16.80 11.94
C ASN A 232 16.49 -16.12 13.05
N GLU A 233 16.75 -16.47 14.31
CA GLU A 233 16.14 -15.82 15.47
C GLU A 233 17.16 -14.92 16.21
N GLY A 234 16.67 -13.90 16.93
CA GLY A 234 17.50 -13.01 17.74
C GLY A 234 18.04 -11.76 17.01
N ASP A 235 19.03 -11.10 17.61
CA ASP A 235 19.55 -9.78 17.19
C ASP A 235 20.08 -9.74 15.75
N TYR A 236 20.56 -10.89 15.24
CA TYR A 236 21.04 -11.01 13.86
C TYR A 236 19.91 -10.81 12.84
N LEU A 237 18.70 -11.33 13.11
CA LEU A 237 17.54 -11.13 12.23
C LEU A 237 17.17 -9.65 12.17
N THR A 238 17.12 -8.99 13.33
CA THR A 238 16.79 -7.57 13.44
C THR A 238 17.81 -6.74 12.68
N GLY A 239 19.10 -7.00 12.87
CA GLY A 239 20.17 -6.31 12.16
C GLY A 239 20.16 -6.53 10.65
N ALA A 240 19.94 -7.77 10.20
CA ALA A 240 19.82 -8.09 8.78
C ALA A 240 18.63 -7.36 8.14
N ARG A 241 17.48 -7.37 8.82
CA ARG A 241 16.26 -6.68 8.37
C ARG A 241 16.46 -5.18 8.19
N VAL A 242 17.10 -4.49 9.15
CA VAL A 242 17.34 -3.05 9.08
C VAL A 242 18.21 -2.70 7.87
N HIS A 243 19.24 -3.48 7.61
CA HIS A 243 20.11 -3.32 6.46
C HIS A 243 19.38 -3.55 5.12
N GLU A 244 18.58 -4.63 5.00
CA GLU A 244 17.79 -4.88 3.79
C GLU A 244 16.74 -3.78 3.56
N TYR A 245 16.17 -3.23 4.64
CA TYR A 245 15.32 -2.06 4.55
C TYR A 245 16.09 -0.82 4.06
N GLY A 246 17.35 -0.68 4.45
CA GLY A 246 18.27 0.30 3.89
C GLY A 246 18.39 0.21 2.37
N HIS A 247 18.57 -1.00 1.83
CA HIS A 247 18.57 -1.26 0.39
C HIS A 247 17.24 -0.90 -0.27
N THR A 248 16.10 -1.18 0.38
CA THR A 248 14.77 -0.74 -0.07
C THR A 248 14.70 0.79 -0.23
N VAL A 249 15.25 1.53 0.73
CA VAL A 249 15.30 3.00 0.69
C VAL A 249 16.30 3.52 -0.35
N GLN A 250 17.46 2.89 -0.52
CA GLN A 250 18.37 3.21 -1.63
C GLN A 250 17.67 3.07 -2.97
N SER A 251 16.83 2.04 -3.09
CA SER A 251 16.03 1.79 -4.28
C SER A 251 14.99 2.91 -4.53
N LEU A 252 14.37 3.45 -3.48
CA LEU A 252 13.47 4.61 -3.59
C LEU A 252 14.20 5.86 -4.08
N ILE A 253 15.42 6.08 -3.60
CA ILE A 253 16.24 7.25 -3.96
C ILE A 253 16.71 7.13 -5.42
N MET A 254 17.19 5.94 -5.81
CA MET A 254 17.90 5.75 -7.08
C MET A 254 17.00 5.27 -8.24
N GLY A 255 15.84 4.68 -7.95
CA GLY A 255 14.90 4.17 -8.93
C GLY A 255 15.54 3.20 -9.92
N PRO A 256 15.53 3.46 -11.25
CA PRO A 256 16.12 2.56 -12.24
C PRO A 256 17.64 2.34 -12.04
N PHE A 257 18.36 3.33 -11.50
CA PHE A 257 19.81 3.24 -11.29
C PHE A 257 20.20 2.33 -10.11
N TYR A 258 19.23 1.95 -9.26
CA TYR A 258 19.47 1.01 -8.18
C TYR A 258 19.99 -0.34 -8.68
N ALA A 259 19.68 -0.74 -9.92
CA ALA A 259 20.24 -1.96 -10.52
C ALA A 259 21.77 -2.01 -10.48
N ILE A 260 22.45 -0.86 -10.63
CA ILE A 260 23.92 -0.78 -10.52
C ILE A 260 24.37 -1.08 -9.09
N VAL A 261 23.66 -0.54 -8.11
CA VAL A 261 23.92 -0.76 -6.68
C VAL A 261 23.69 -2.22 -6.30
N GLY A 262 22.59 -2.81 -6.78
CA GLY A 262 22.29 -4.23 -6.58
C GLY A 262 23.36 -5.15 -7.18
N VAL A 263 23.86 -4.85 -8.39
CA VAL A 263 24.94 -5.64 -9.01
C VAL A 263 26.23 -5.56 -8.20
N ILE A 264 26.61 -4.37 -7.72
CA ILE A 264 27.82 -4.21 -6.91
C ILE A 264 27.67 -4.91 -5.55
N SER A 265 26.51 -4.78 -4.91
CA SER A 265 26.19 -5.45 -3.63
C SER A 265 26.27 -6.98 -3.75
N VAL A 266 25.55 -7.55 -4.72
CA VAL A 266 25.57 -9.01 -4.97
C VAL A 266 26.97 -9.50 -5.35
N GLY A 267 27.71 -8.74 -6.16
CA GLY A 267 29.09 -9.05 -6.54
C GLY A 267 30.05 -8.99 -5.36
N TRP A 268 29.87 -8.03 -4.45
CA TRP A 268 30.64 -7.93 -3.22
C TRP A 268 30.37 -9.14 -2.31
N GLY A 269 29.11 -9.41 -1.97
CA GLY A 269 28.73 -10.49 -1.06
C GLY A 269 28.98 -11.90 -1.59
N SER A 270 28.75 -12.13 -2.88
CA SER A 270 28.84 -13.47 -3.46
C SER A 270 30.24 -13.86 -3.95
N ILE A 271 31.09 -12.89 -4.31
CA ILE A 271 32.37 -13.16 -4.98
C ILE A 271 33.53 -12.50 -4.24
N LEU A 272 33.56 -11.17 -4.17
CA LEU A 272 34.77 -10.45 -3.77
C LEU A 272 35.06 -10.59 -2.27
N TYR A 273 34.04 -10.49 -1.42
CA TYR A 273 34.18 -10.57 0.02
C TYR A 273 34.64 -11.98 0.50
N PRO A 274 34.06 -13.10 0.02
CA PRO A 274 34.59 -14.44 0.33
C PRO A 274 36.06 -14.63 -0.06
N ILE A 275 36.48 -14.14 -1.24
CA ILE A 275 37.87 -14.25 -1.72
C ILE A 275 38.83 -13.46 -0.81
N LEU A 276 38.47 -12.22 -0.47
CA LEU A 276 39.29 -11.37 0.40
C LEU A 276 39.38 -11.96 1.81
N LYS A 277 38.28 -12.44 2.38
CA LYS A 277 38.28 -13.05 3.72
C LYS A 277 39.10 -14.34 3.79
N GLY A 278 39.22 -15.06 2.67
CA GLY A 278 40.10 -16.23 2.52
C GLY A 278 41.59 -15.90 2.56
N THR A 279 42.00 -14.64 2.39
CA THR A 279 43.41 -14.23 2.52
C THR A 279 43.73 -13.77 3.95
N LYS A 280 44.84 -14.24 4.52
CA LYS A 280 45.29 -13.90 5.89
C LYS A 280 45.34 -12.38 6.17
N LYS A 281 45.58 -11.56 5.14
CA LYS A 281 45.67 -10.10 5.23
C LYS A 281 44.32 -9.41 5.52
N TYR A 282 43.19 -10.01 5.13
CA TYR A 282 41.86 -9.39 5.20
C TYR A 282 40.86 -10.23 5.99
N LYS A 283 41.34 -11.08 6.89
CA LYS A 283 40.51 -11.99 7.69
C LYS A 283 39.48 -11.25 8.57
N ASP A 284 39.87 -10.07 9.06
CA ASP A 284 39.05 -9.20 9.92
C ASP A 284 38.39 -8.03 9.14
N LEU A 285 38.33 -8.12 7.81
CA LEU A 285 37.71 -7.08 6.98
C LEU A 285 36.18 -7.06 7.24
N PRO A 286 35.61 -5.93 7.72
CA PRO A 286 34.17 -5.84 7.95
C PRO A 286 33.42 -5.82 6.62
N TYR A 287 32.21 -6.39 6.59
CA TYR A 287 31.37 -6.46 5.39
C TYR A 287 31.00 -5.05 4.86
N THR A 288 30.80 -4.10 5.78
CA THR A 288 30.50 -2.68 5.51
C THR A 288 31.68 -1.89 4.92
N LYS A 289 32.84 -2.50 4.63
CA LYS A 289 33.90 -1.82 3.86
C LYS A 289 33.46 -1.44 2.45
N CYS A 290 32.50 -2.18 1.87
CA CYS A 290 31.86 -1.75 0.63
C CYS A 290 30.97 -0.55 0.92
N PHE A 291 31.20 0.56 0.19
CA PHE A 291 30.44 1.80 0.40
C PHE A 291 28.94 1.60 0.25
N ILE A 292 28.49 0.74 -0.67
CA ILE A 292 27.07 0.44 -0.89
C ILE A 292 26.45 -0.28 0.31
N GLU A 293 27.17 -1.24 0.89
CA GLU A 293 26.75 -1.99 2.07
C GLU A 293 26.71 -1.07 3.31
N TYR A 294 27.73 -0.22 3.48
CA TYR A 294 27.72 0.81 4.51
C TYR A 294 26.57 1.79 4.36
N TRP A 295 26.33 2.25 3.13
CA TRP A 295 25.24 3.17 2.82
C TRP A 295 23.88 2.54 3.13
N ALA A 296 23.72 1.24 2.88
CA ALA A 296 22.49 0.51 3.18
C ALA A 296 22.27 0.45 4.69
N SER A 297 23.27 0.00 5.45
CA SER A 297 23.19 -0.01 6.91
C SER A 297 22.91 1.39 7.48
N TRP A 298 23.64 2.41 7.05
CA TRP A 298 23.49 3.78 7.56
C TRP A 298 22.09 4.37 7.28
N ILE A 299 21.56 4.19 6.07
CA ILE A 299 20.20 4.64 5.75
C ILE A 299 19.17 3.82 6.52
N GLY A 300 19.37 2.50 6.62
CA GLY A 300 18.50 1.60 7.37
C GLY A 300 18.36 2.06 8.81
N GLU A 301 19.49 2.23 9.51
CA GLU A 301 19.54 2.71 10.90
C GLU A 301 18.86 4.07 11.08
N LYS A 302 19.07 5.00 10.13
CA LYS A 302 18.45 6.31 10.19
C LYS A 302 16.94 6.26 9.92
N ALA A 303 16.49 5.35 9.07
CA ALA A 303 15.09 5.20 8.69
C ALA A 303 14.26 4.43 9.72
N THR A 304 14.88 3.50 10.46
CA THR A 304 14.20 2.64 11.44
C THR A 304 14.49 3.04 12.89
N GLY A 305 15.62 3.70 13.16
CA GLY A 305 16.09 3.95 14.53
C GLY A 305 16.67 2.72 15.23
N GLU A 306 16.78 1.59 14.52
CA GLU A 306 17.31 0.32 15.01
C GLU A 306 18.76 0.11 14.50
N LYS A 307 19.56 -0.74 15.14
CA LYS A 307 20.93 -1.02 14.70
C LYS A 307 20.97 -2.07 13.59
N ALA A 308 21.74 -1.80 12.53
CA ALA A 308 22.07 -2.81 11.55
C ALA A 308 23.21 -3.70 12.08
N VAL A 309 23.09 -5.02 11.93
CA VAL A 309 24.12 -5.99 12.34
C VAL A 309 24.38 -6.93 11.17
N TRP A 310 25.63 -6.98 10.72
CA TRP A 310 26.13 -7.85 9.64
C TRP A 310 27.55 -8.33 9.93
#